data_AF-A0A7S1M1D9-F1
#
_entry.id   AF-A0A7S1M1D9-F1
#
_cell.length_a   1.000
_cell.length_b   1.000
_cell.length_c   1.000
_cell.angle_alpha   90.00
_cell.angle_beta   90.00
_cell.angle_gamma   90.00
#
_symmetry.space_group_name_H-M   'P 1'
#
loop_
_entity.id
_entity.type
_entity.pdbx_description
1 polymer ?
#
loop_
_entity_poly.entity_id
_entity_poly.type
_entity_poly.pdbx_seq_one_letter_code
_entity_poly.pdbx_strand_id
1 'polypeptide(L)'
;ASWCRTVSVLYWASMPPKGPACKPQLLVCYLCGQQFGTSSLKIHVPQCYAKKLAQWEAGDPATRGKKPRDPASIDLEAASAPQNRDEFNDQQFKQFTADMEQCENCGRKFLPDRLVVHQRSCKPGGGSKPVG
;
A
#
# COMPACT_ATOMS: atom_id res chain seq x y z
N ALA A 1 43.01 16.32 -45.82
CA ALA A 1 43.01 16.99 -44.50
C ALA A 1 41.71 17.78 -44.38
N SER A 2 40.70 17.15 -43.82
CA SER A 2 40.16 17.41 -42.47
C SER A 2 39.17 18.59 -42.45
N TRP A 3 37.89 18.24 -42.66
CA TRP A 3 36.76 19.14 -42.46
C TRP A 3 36.50 19.27 -40.95
N CYS A 4 36.71 20.45 -40.38
CA CYS A 4 36.21 20.78 -39.05
C CYS A 4 34.70 21.03 -39.12
N ARG A 5 33.92 20.04 -38.71
CA ARG A 5 32.50 20.20 -38.37
C ARG A 5 32.40 20.97 -37.06
N THR A 6 31.98 22.23 -37.14
CA THR A 6 31.55 23.01 -35.98
C THR A 6 30.30 22.35 -35.41
N VAL A 7 30.41 21.74 -34.24
CA VAL A 7 29.24 21.28 -33.48
C VAL A 7 28.50 22.52 -33.01
N SER A 8 27.37 22.81 -33.63
CA SER A 8 26.38 23.76 -33.09
C SER A 8 25.95 23.24 -31.72
N VAL A 9 26.50 23.82 -30.66
CA VAL A 9 25.94 23.74 -29.31
C VAL A 9 24.69 24.61 -29.32
N LEU A 10 23.61 24.07 -29.90
CA LEU A 10 22.27 24.63 -29.73
C LEU A 10 21.89 24.42 -28.27
N TYR A 11 22.11 25.47 -27.49
CA TYR A 11 21.19 26.00 -26.50
C TYR A 11 20.25 24.94 -25.89
N TRP A 12 20.66 24.34 -24.77
CA TRP A 12 19.69 23.78 -23.81
C TRP A 12 18.90 24.94 -23.19
N ALA A 13 17.97 25.51 -23.98
CA ALA A 13 16.98 26.45 -23.50
C ALA A 13 16.12 25.75 -22.44
N SER A 14 16.27 26.21 -21.20
CA SER A 14 15.24 26.32 -20.16
C SER A 14 14.07 25.34 -20.28
N MET A 15 14.22 24.13 -19.70
CA MET A 15 13.04 23.43 -19.22
C MET A 15 12.45 24.26 -18.07
N PRO A 16 11.18 24.70 -18.11
CA PRO A 16 10.58 25.40 -16.99
C PRO A 16 10.61 24.49 -15.74
N PRO A 17 10.85 25.02 -14.54
CA PRO A 17 10.74 24.22 -13.33
C PRO A 17 9.36 23.57 -13.32
N LYS A 18 9.31 22.23 -13.18
CA LYS A 18 8.07 21.50 -12.93
C LYS A 18 7.41 22.25 -11.75
N GLY A 19 6.25 22.88 -12.01
CA GLY A 19 5.48 23.56 -10.97
C GLY A 19 5.26 22.63 -9.77
N PRO A 20 4.88 23.15 -8.59
CA PRO A 20 4.76 22.35 -7.38
C PRO A 20 3.97 21.09 -7.71
N ALA A 21 4.64 19.94 -7.64
CA ALA A 21 4.04 18.68 -8.02
C ALA A 21 2.77 18.53 -7.18
N CYS A 22 1.59 18.64 -7.81
CA CYS A 22 0.34 18.24 -7.19
C CYS A 22 0.52 16.76 -6.85
N LYS A 23 0.86 16.48 -5.58
CA LYS A 23 1.00 15.11 -5.10
C LYS A 23 -0.35 14.46 -5.41
N PRO A 24 -0.38 13.39 -6.22
CA PRO A 24 -1.64 12.71 -6.49
C PRO A 24 -2.21 12.31 -5.14
N GLN A 25 -3.42 12.79 -4.86
CA GLN A 25 -4.08 12.47 -3.61
C GLN A 25 -4.63 11.06 -3.71
N LEU A 26 -3.80 10.11 -3.29
CA LEU A 26 -4.11 8.69 -3.30
C LEU A 26 -4.81 8.30 -2.00
N LEU A 27 -5.70 7.32 -2.10
CA LEU A 27 -6.41 6.74 -0.98
C LEU A 27 -5.84 5.37 -0.60
N VAL A 28 -5.83 5.05 0.70
CA VAL A 28 -5.30 3.79 1.22
C VAL A 28 -6.39 2.72 1.29
N CYS A 29 -6.09 1.51 0.81
CA CYS A 29 -6.94 0.34 0.99
C CYS A 29 -6.71 -0.31 2.37
N TYR A 30 -7.73 -0.34 3.24
CA TYR A 30 -7.65 -0.95 4.57
C TYR A 30 -7.26 -2.44 4.59
N LEU A 31 -7.49 -3.18 3.50
CA LEU A 31 -7.21 -4.62 3.44
C LEU A 31 -5.74 -4.96 3.09
N CYS A 32 -5.06 -4.09 2.37
CA CYS A 32 -3.71 -4.36 1.86
C CYS A 32 -2.69 -3.24 2.05
N GLY A 33 -3.12 -2.07 2.53
CA GLY A 33 -2.29 -0.91 2.80
C GLY A 33 -1.72 -0.22 1.56
N GLN A 34 -2.14 -0.62 0.35
CA GLN A 34 -1.71 0.00 -0.90
C GLN A 34 -2.50 1.27 -1.19
N GLN A 35 -1.87 2.19 -1.92
CA GLN A 35 -2.43 3.48 -2.31
C GLN A 35 -2.99 3.43 -3.74
N PHE A 36 -4.20 3.94 -3.94
CA PHE A 36 -4.88 3.97 -5.24
C PHE A 36 -5.50 5.34 -5.52
N GLY A 37 -5.73 5.67 -6.79
CA GLY A 37 -6.59 6.80 -7.14
C GLY A 37 -8.04 6.55 -6.71
N THR A 38 -8.84 7.60 -6.55
CA THR A 38 -10.25 7.51 -6.13
C THR A 38 -11.07 6.55 -6.98
N SER A 39 -10.98 6.65 -8.31
CA SER A 39 -11.69 5.76 -9.24
C SER A 39 -11.18 4.31 -9.16
N SER A 40 -9.87 4.14 -9.01
CA SER A 40 -9.23 2.83 -8.96
C SER A 40 -9.53 2.10 -7.64
N LEU A 41 -9.67 2.84 -6.54
CA LEU A 41 -9.97 2.27 -5.23
C LEU A 41 -11.34 1.59 -5.22
N LYS A 42 -12.36 2.19 -5.85
CA LYS A 42 -13.73 1.63 -5.94
C LYS A 42 -13.76 0.25 -6.60
N ILE A 43 -12.87 0.02 -7.56
CA ILE A 43 -12.74 -1.28 -8.26
C ILE A 43 -11.81 -2.22 -7.49
N HIS A 44 -10.75 -1.68 -6.90
CA HIS A 44 -9.76 -2.45 -6.16
C HIS A 44 -10.33 -3.09 -4.90
N VAL A 45 -11.04 -2.32 -4.07
CA VAL A 45 -11.52 -2.76 -2.76
C VAL A 45 -12.36 -4.04 -2.81
N PRO A 46 -13.40 -4.19 -3.67
CA PRO A 46 -14.17 -5.43 -3.74
C PRO A 46 -13.33 -6.62 -4.24
N GLN A 47 -12.42 -6.40 -5.20
CA GLN A 47 -11.53 -7.46 -5.68
C GLN A 47 -10.52 -7.89 -4.59
N CYS A 48 -9.99 -6.93 -3.84
CA CYS A 48 -9.09 -7.18 -2.73
C CYS A 48 -9.80 -7.94 -1.60
N TYR A 49 -11.05 -7.57 -1.30
CA TYR A 49 -11.91 -8.26 -0.35
C TYR A 49 -12.16 -9.70 -0.76
N ALA A 50 -12.58 -9.96 -2.01
CA ALA A 50 -12.82 -11.31 -2.50
C ALA A 50 -11.57 -12.19 -2.36
N LYS A 51 -10.39 -11.66 -2.71
CA LYS A 51 -9.12 -12.37 -2.53
C LYS A 51 -8.83 -12.67 -1.06
N LYS A 52 -9.01 -11.69 -0.18
CA LYS A 52 -8.76 -11.84 1.27
C LYS A 52 -9.74 -12.82 1.91
N LEU A 53 -11.00 -12.79 1.48
CA LEU A 53 -12.03 -13.71 1.93
C LEU A 53 -11.70 -15.14 1.51
N ALA A 54 -11.36 -15.37 0.25
CA ALA A 54 -10.95 -16.69 -0.24
C ALA A 54 -9.71 -17.23 0.51
N GLN A 55 -8.72 -16.38 0.81
CA GLN A 55 -7.57 -16.74 1.64
C GLN A 55 -7.99 -17.16 3.06
N TRP A 56 -8.95 -16.45 3.67
CA TRP A 56 -9.46 -16.76 4.99
C TRP A 56 -10.30 -18.04 5.03
N GLU A 57 -11.11 -18.28 3.99
CA GLU A 57 -11.94 -19.48 3.85
C GLU A 57 -11.09 -20.74 3.60
N ALA A 58 -10.00 -20.61 2.83
CA ALA A 58 -9.04 -21.69 2.60
C ALA A 58 -8.14 -21.98 3.82
N GLY A 59 -8.08 -21.06 4.79
CA GLY A 59 -7.36 -21.24 6.05
C GLY A 59 -8.05 -22.24 6.96
N ASP A 60 -7.27 -22.93 7.80
CA ASP A 60 -7.80 -23.88 8.77
C ASP A 60 -8.73 -23.17 9.78
N PRO A 61 -9.99 -23.61 9.95
CA PRO A 61 -10.95 -23.01 10.88
C PRO A 61 -10.46 -22.88 12.33
N ALA A 62 -9.55 -23.76 12.77
CA ALA A 62 -9.04 -23.73 14.14
C ALA A 62 -7.97 -22.64 14.36
N THR A 63 -7.26 -22.24 13.31
CA THR A 63 -6.11 -21.32 13.39
C THR A 63 -6.32 -20.01 12.63
N ARG A 64 -7.33 -19.94 11.75
CA ARG A 64 -7.62 -18.73 10.99
C ARG A 64 -8.07 -17.59 11.91
N GLY A 65 -7.54 -16.40 11.66
CA GLY A 65 -7.86 -15.18 12.39
C GLY A 65 -9.28 -14.65 12.12
N LYS A 66 -9.48 -13.35 12.33
CA LYS A 66 -10.77 -12.68 12.09
C LYS A 66 -11.10 -12.65 10.59
N LYS A 67 -12.39 -12.79 10.27
CA LYS A 67 -12.89 -12.63 8.90
C LYS A 67 -12.61 -11.20 8.40
N PRO A 68 -12.15 -11.01 7.15
CA PRO A 68 -11.95 -9.67 6.59
C PRO A 68 -13.22 -8.82 6.66
N ARG A 69 -13.05 -7.52 6.92
CA ARG A 69 -14.16 -6.56 6.99
C ARG A 69 -14.74 -6.28 5.60
N ASP A 70 -16.08 -6.28 5.53
CA ASP A 70 -16.83 -6.12 4.29
C ASP A 70 -16.68 -4.70 3.68
N PRO A 71 -16.51 -4.57 2.36
CA PRO A 71 -16.32 -3.30 1.68
C PRO A 71 -17.57 -2.39 1.66
N ALA A 72 -18.77 -2.89 1.92
CA ALA A 72 -19.96 -2.05 2.06
C ALA A 72 -19.97 -1.25 3.38
N SER A 73 -19.10 -1.60 4.33
CA SER A 73 -19.00 -0.92 5.63
C SER A 73 -18.16 0.37 5.63
N ILE A 74 -17.67 0.78 4.46
CA ILE A 74 -16.88 2.00 4.26
C ILE A 74 -17.54 2.84 3.17
N ASP A 75 -17.61 4.14 3.43
CA ASP A 75 -18.11 5.11 2.46
C ASP A 75 -16.97 5.54 1.52
N LEU A 76 -16.78 4.78 0.45
CA LEU A 76 -15.80 5.13 -0.60
C LEU A 76 -16.21 6.38 -1.38
N GLU A 77 -17.49 6.79 -1.34
CA GLU A 77 -17.95 7.99 -2.03
C GLU A 77 -17.51 9.24 -1.27
N ALA A 78 -17.63 9.24 0.05
CA ALA A 78 -17.12 10.29 0.94
C ALA A 78 -15.59 10.49 0.80
N ALA A 79 -14.84 9.42 0.51
CA ALA A 79 -13.40 9.48 0.27
C ALA A 79 -13.02 10.26 -1.01
N SER A 80 -13.99 10.50 -1.91
CA SER A 80 -13.79 11.28 -3.13
C SER A 80 -13.59 12.77 -2.83
N ALA A 81 -14.13 13.26 -1.71
CA ALA A 81 -14.07 14.66 -1.31
C ALA A 81 -12.65 15.06 -0.87
N PRO A 82 -12.02 16.08 -1.50
CA PRO A 82 -10.63 16.46 -1.22
C PRO A 82 -10.35 16.83 0.24
N GLN A 83 -11.33 17.40 0.94
CA GLN A 83 -11.16 17.90 2.31
C GLN A 83 -11.10 16.79 3.37
N ASN A 84 -11.53 15.56 3.03
CA ASN A 84 -11.62 14.45 3.98
C ASN A 84 -10.61 13.33 3.69
N ARG A 85 -9.71 13.50 2.70
CA ARG A 85 -8.85 12.40 2.24
C ARG A 85 -7.79 11.98 3.25
N ASP A 86 -7.19 12.94 3.94
CA ASP A 86 -6.15 12.63 4.93
C ASP A 86 -6.74 11.88 6.13
N GLU A 87 -7.87 12.38 6.65
CA GLU A 87 -8.60 11.71 7.74
C GLU A 87 -9.09 10.31 7.31
N PHE A 88 -9.62 10.17 6.09
CA PHE A 88 -9.99 8.85 5.55
C PHE A 88 -8.79 7.93 5.48
N ASN A 89 -7.66 8.39 4.94
CA ASN A 89 -6.44 7.60 4.84
C ASN A 89 -5.91 7.17 6.20
N ASP A 90 -5.90 8.07 7.18
CA ASP A 90 -5.48 7.77 8.54
C ASP A 90 -6.38 6.71 9.17
N GLN A 91 -7.70 6.81 8.98
CA GLN A 91 -8.64 5.79 9.46
C GLN A 91 -8.41 4.45 8.77
N GLN A 92 -8.30 4.41 7.43
CA GLN A 92 -8.04 3.17 6.69
C GLN A 92 -6.69 2.55 7.08
N PHE A 93 -5.65 3.36 7.28
CA PHE A 93 -4.32 2.90 7.66
C PHE A 93 -4.25 2.40 9.10
N LYS A 94 -4.98 3.05 10.03
CA LYS A 94 -5.15 2.57 11.41
C LYS A 94 -5.81 1.20 11.43
N GLN A 95 -6.87 1.00 10.64
CA GLN A 95 -7.53 -0.31 10.50
C GLN A 95 -6.57 -1.35 9.93
N PHE A 96 -5.90 -1.04 8.82
CA PHE A 96 -4.89 -1.91 8.21
C PHE A 96 -3.79 -2.33 9.20
N THR A 97 -3.30 -1.38 10.00
CA THR A 97 -2.23 -1.64 10.98
C THR A 97 -2.71 -2.46 12.17
N ALA A 98 -3.98 -2.33 12.55
CA ALA A 98 -4.60 -3.14 13.60
C ALA A 98 -4.78 -4.59 13.17
N ASP A 99 -5.01 -4.83 11.88
CA ASP A 99 -5.15 -6.18 11.31
C ASP A 99 -3.81 -6.88 11.01
N MET A 100 -2.67 -6.21 11.25
CA MET A 100 -1.35 -6.82 11.12
C MET A 100 -0.94 -7.59 12.37
N GLU A 101 -0.35 -8.77 12.16
CA GLU A 101 0.15 -9.65 13.22
C GLU A 101 1.68 -9.54 13.31
N GLN A 102 2.20 -9.54 14.54
CA GLN A 102 3.64 -9.54 14.78
C GLN A 102 4.20 -10.96 14.73
N CYS A 103 5.43 -11.09 14.24
CA CYS A 103 6.13 -12.36 14.29
C CYS A 103 6.74 -12.59 15.69
N GLU A 104 6.43 -13.71 16.33
CA GLU A 104 6.96 -14.09 17.65
C GLU A 104 8.50 -14.23 17.68
N ASN A 105 9.14 -14.50 16.53
CA ASN A 105 10.59 -14.70 16.45
C ASN A 105 11.39 -13.40 16.28
N CYS A 106 10.79 -12.38 15.63
CA CYS A 106 11.52 -11.16 15.26
C CYS A 106 10.76 -9.83 15.48
N GLY A 107 9.51 -9.86 15.92
CA GLY A 107 8.68 -8.69 16.23
C GLY A 107 8.19 -7.88 15.02
N ARG A 108 8.55 -8.25 13.78
CA ARG A 108 8.08 -7.56 12.57
C ARG A 108 6.59 -7.82 12.34
N LYS A 109 5.86 -6.77 11.92
CA LYS A 109 4.42 -6.85 11.58
C LYS A 109 4.22 -7.26 10.14
N PHE A 110 3.31 -8.19 9.91
CA PHE A 110 2.94 -8.69 8.59
C PHE A 110 1.43 -8.86 8.50
N LEU A 111 0.91 -8.91 7.26
CA LEU A 111 -0.41 -9.47 7.03
C LEU A 111 -0.39 -10.97 7.36
N PRO A 112 -1.48 -11.55 7.89
CA PRO A 112 -1.53 -12.97 8.28
C PRO A 112 -1.02 -13.91 7.17
N ASP A 113 -1.45 -13.66 5.93
CA ASP A 113 -1.02 -14.40 4.73
C ASP A 113 0.50 -14.36 4.48
N ARG A 114 1.15 -13.20 4.69
CA ARG A 114 2.60 -13.06 4.53
C ARG A 114 3.37 -13.55 5.75
N LEU A 115 2.76 -13.51 6.93
CA LEU A 115 3.36 -13.97 8.17
C LEU A 115 3.67 -15.47 8.10
N VAL A 116 2.75 -16.28 7.56
CA VAL A 116 2.97 -17.73 7.37
C VAL A 116 4.21 -18.01 6.52
N VAL A 117 4.39 -17.28 5.41
CA VAL A 117 5.57 -17.43 4.55
C VAL A 117 6.83 -16.97 5.29
N HIS A 118 6.75 -15.88 6.03
CA HIS A 118 7.87 -15.35 6.82
C HIS A 118 8.32 -16.32 7.92
N GLN A 119 7.39 -16.90 8.66
CA GLN A 119 7.66 -17.81 9.78
C GLN A 119 8.40 -19.08 9.35
N ARG A 120 8.25 -19.54 8.09
CA ARG A 120 8.98 -20.70 7.55
C ARG A 120 10.51 -20.51 7.54
N SER A 121 10.99 -19.27 7.48
CA SER A 121 12.43 -18.97 7.40
C SER A 121 12.92 -18.04 8.50
N CYS A 122 12.01 -17.45 9.29
CA CYS A 122 12.37 -16.55 10.37
C CYS A 122 12.95 -17.32 11.56
N LYS A 123 14.21 -17.02 11.90
CA LYS A 123 14.91 -17.57 13.07
C LYS A 123 14.82 -16.61 14.26
N PRO A 124 14.71 -17.12 15.50
CA PRO A 124 14.76 -16.29 16.70
C PRO A 124 16.09 -15.51 16.76
N GLY A 125 16.00 -14.20 17.02
CA GLY A 125 17.17 -13.31 17.11
C GLY A 125 17.71 -12.78 15.78
N GLY A 126 17.13 -13.16 14.62
CA GLY A 126 17.56 -12.71 13.29
C GLY A 126 16.85 -11.46 12.74
N GLY A 127 16.10 -10.74 13.57
CA GLY A 127 15.37 -9.54 13.16
C GLY A 127 16.28 -8.31 13.10
N SER A 128 16.37 -7.67 11.93
CA SER A 128 16.83 -6.28 11.83
C SER A 128 15.97 -5.41 12.77
N LYS A 129 16.61 -4.55 13.57
CA LYS A 129 15.92 -3.63 14.50
C LYS A 129 14.78 -2.91 13.77
N PRO A 130 13.58 -2.77 14.37
CA PRO A 130 12.51 -2.01 13.75
C PRO A 130 13.02 -0.58 13.50
N VAL A 131 12.80 -0.07 12.29
CA VAL A 131 12.92 1.37 12.00
C VAL A 131 11.89 2.05 12.89
N GLY A 132 12.39 2.80 13.87
CA GLY A 132 11.62 3.75 14.66
C GLY A 132 11.38 5.03 13.87
#